data_AF-A0A9R0Z5G4-F1
#
_entry.id   AF-A0A9R0Z5G4-F1
#
_cell.length_a   1.000
_cell.length_b   1.000
_cell.length_c   1.000
_cell.angle_alpha   90.00
_cell.angle_beta   90.00
_cell.angle_gamma   90.00
#
_symmetry.space_group_name_H-M   'P 1'
#
loop_
_entity.id
_entity.type
_entity.pdbx_description
1 polymer ?
#
loop_
_entity_poly.entity_id
_entity_poly.type
_entity_poly.pdbx_seq_one_letter_code
_entity_poly.pdbx_strand_id
1 'polypeptide(L)'
;MYQWSSSLPNADWFSFLVADFFKWRPSEPFDLIFDYTFFCALDPSMRGAWAETVSRLLKPDGELITLIYLISDQEGGPPYNNTVADYQNVLEPLGFKAVWMEDNELAIKPRKGFEKLGRWKRCGRRQSSL
;
A
#
# COMPACT_ATOMS: atom_id res chain seq x y z
N MET A 1 14.08 21.36 -13.46
CA MET A 1 13.41 20.05 -13.54
C MET A 1 14.44 19.05 -14.04
N TYR A 2 14.77 18.03 -13.26
CA TYR A 2 15.64 16.94 -13.73
C TYR A 2 14.77 15.92 -14.45
N GLN A 3 14.95 15.79 -15.76
CA GLN A 3 14.27 14.80 -16.58
C GLN A 3 15.18 13.58 -16.71
N TRP A 4 14.82 12.49 -16.04
CA TRP A 4 15.52 11.22 -16.17
C TRP A 4 15.07 10.56 -17.47
N SER A 5 15.96 10.45 -18.46
CA SER A 5 15.69 9.72 -19.71
C SER A 5 16.24 8.30 -19.63
N SER A 6 15.37 7.31 -19.83
CA SER A 6 15.76 5.90 -19.95
C SER A 6 15.82 5.52 -21.44
N SER A 7 16.83 4.75 -21.84
CA SER A 7 16.94 4.19 -23.21
C SER A 7 16.10 2.91 -23.39
N LEU A 8 15.30 2.54 -22.39
CA LEU A 8 14.48 1.34 -22.45
C LEU A 8 13.27 1.55 -23.38
N PRO A 9 12.85 0.52 -24.13
CA PRO A 9 11.74 0.60 -25.09
C PRO A 9 10.37 0.89 -24.45
N ASN A 10 10.27 0.84 -23.12
CA ASN A 10 9.08 1.09 -22.33
C ASN A 10 9.21 2.33 -21.42
N ALA A 11 10.14 3.25 -21.71
CA ALA A 11 10.38 4.44 -20.92
C ALA A 11 9.13 5.34 -20.75
N ASP A 12 8.20 5.31 -21.73
CA ASP A 12 6.96 6.09 -21.68
C ASP A 12 5.86 5.45 -20.81
N TRP A 13 6.08 4.24 -20.29
CA TRP A 13 5.07 3.50 -19.49
C TRP A 13 5.26 3.68 -17.98
N PHE A 14 6.28 4.43 -17.57
CA PHE A 14 6.51 4.76 -16.16
C PHE A 14 7.03 6.19 -16.03
N SER A 15 6.75 6.78 -14.87
CA SER A 15 7.30 8.09 -14.50
C SER A 15 7.79 8.04 -13.07
N PHE A 16 8.99 8.57 -12.82
CA PHE A 16 9.45 8.83 -11.46
C PHE A 16 9.01 10.23 -11.04
N LEU A 17 8.33 10.31 -9.91
CA LEU A 17 7.87 11.57 -9.35
C LEU A 17 8.53 11.81 -8.01
N VAL A 18 9.17 12.96 -7.85
CA VAL A 18 9.63 13.45 -6.55
C VAL A 18 8.47 14.20 -5.89
N ALA A 19 7.76 13.53 -4.99
CA ALA A 19 6.64 14.10 -4.27
C ALA A 19 6.48 13.51 -2.87
N ASP A 20 5.78 14.25 -2.01
CA ASP A 20 5.30 13.78 -0.71
C ASP A 20 3.98 13.03 -0.92
N PHE A 21 3.98 11.72 -0.63
CA PHE A 21 2.82 10.84 -0.76
C PHE A 21 1.55 11.41 -0.11
N PHE A 22 1.67 12.00 1.09
CA PHE A 22 0.52 12.50 1.84
C PHE A 22 -0.06 13.79 1.24
N LYS A 23 0.77 14.59 0.56
CA LYS A 23 0.39 15.88 -0.01
C LYS A 23 0.10 15.83 -1.51
N TRP A 24 0.60 14.84 -2.22
CA TRP A 24 0.43 14.74 -3.66
C TRP A 24 -1.05 14.53 -4.05
N ARG A 25 -1.47 15.23 -5.11
CA ARG A 25 -2.84 15.22 -5.63
C ARG A 25 -2.79 15.10 -7.15
N PRO A 26 -2.77 13.88 -7.71
CA PRO A 26 -2.88 13.70 -9.15
C PRO A 26 -4.27 14.12 -9.63
N SER A 27 -4.39 14.44 -10.92
CA SER A 27 -5.69 14.73 -11.54
C SER A 27 -6.57 13.49 -11.66
N GLU A 28 -5.94 12.32 -11.84
CA GLU A 28 -6.62 11.03 -12.01
C GLU A 28 -6.19 10.03 -10.93
N PRO A 29 -7.12 9.24 -10.38
CA PRO A 29 -6.82 8.14 -9.47
C PRO A 29 -6.30 6.90 -10.22
N PHE A 30 -5.77 5.95 -9.46
CA PHE A 30 -5.16 4.72 -9.94
C PHE A 30 -6.10 3.52 -9.87
N ASP A 31 -5.97 2.62 -10.85
CA ASP A 31 -6.61 1.30 -10.83
C ASP A 31 -5.93 0.36 -9.81
N LEU A 32 -4.63 0.54 -9.57
CA LEU A 32 -3.81 -0.31 -8.72
C LEU A 32 -2.81 0.53 -7.91
N ILE A 33 -2.66 0.22 -6.63
CA ILE A 33 -1.52 0.66 -5.81
C ILE A 33 -0.80 -0.59 -5.31
N PHE A 34 0.52 -0.60 -5.41
CA PHE A 34 1.38 -1.62 -4.82
C PHE A 34 2.24 -0.99 -3.72
N ASP A 35 2.05 -1.44 -2.47
CA ASP A 35 2.86 -1.04 -1.32
C ASP A 35 3.80 -2.18 -0.93
N TYR A 36 5.10 -1.89 -0.92
CA TYR A 36 6.10 -2.77 -0.37
C TYR A 36 7.17 -1.96 0.33
N THR A 37 7.44 -2.28 1.60
CA THR A 37 8.41 -1.59 2.47
C THR A 37 8.12 -0.10 2.73
N PHE A 38 6.99 0.42 2.26
CA PHE A 38 6.61 1.81 2.50
C PHE A 38 5.80 1.95 3.78
N PHE A 39 4.71 1.19 3.94
CA PHE A 39 3.89 1.23 5.16
C PHE A 39 4.68 0.95 6.44
N CYS A 40 5.56 -0.06 6.43
CA CYS A 40 6.38 -0.37 7.60
C CYS A 40 7.49 0.67 7.86
N ALA A 41 7.83 1.52 6.89
CA ALA A 41 8.78 2.61 7.10
C ALA A 41 8.13 3.84 7.76
N LEU A 42 6.80 3.92 7.76
CA LEU A 42 6.06 5.00 8.41
C LEU A 42 6.00 4.82 9.92
N ASP A 43 6.15 5.92 10.65
CA ASP A 43 5.79 5.96 12.07
C ASP A 43 4.36 5.44 12.26
N PRO A 44 4.08 4.59 13.28
CA PRO A 44 2.74 4.03 13.49
C PRO A 44 1.62 5.08 13.51
N SER A 45 1.88 6.29 14.00
CA SER A 45 0.91 7.40 14.02
C SER A 45 0.47 7.86 12.63
N MET A 46 1.28 7.61 11.59
CA MET A 46 1.01 8.01 10.21
C MET A 46 0.23 6.96 9.41
N ARG A 47 0.00 5.75 9.95
CA ARG A 47 -0.65 4.64 9.24
C ARG A 47 -2.10 4.94 8.87
N GLY A 48 -2.81 5.69 9.70
CA GLY A 48 -4.16 6.18 9.38
C GLY A 48 -4.15 7.14 8.18
N ALA A 49 -3.24 8.12 8.18
CA ALA A 49 -3.06 9.06 7.07
C ALA A 49 -2.61 8.36 5.77
N TRP A 50 -1.86 7.26 5.89
CA TRP A 50 -1.53 6.40 4.75
C TRP A 50 -2.79 5.76 4.16
N ALA A 51 -3.65 5.17 4.99
CA ALA A 51 -4.86 4.49 4.52
C ALA A 51 -5.82 5.48 3.85
N GLU A 52 -6.00 6.67 4.43
CA GLU A 52 -6.78 7.76 3.82
C GLU A 52 -6.20 8.21 2.48
N THR A 53 -4.87 8.27 2.37
CA THR A 53 -4.20 8.64 1.13
C THR A 53 -4.36 7.56 0.07
N VAL A 54 -4.18 6.28 0.41
CA VAL A 54 -4.46 5.15 -0.48
C VAL A 54 -5.92 5.18 -0.96
N SER A 55 -6.86 5.40 -0.05
CA SER A 55 -8.29 5.52 -0.38
C SER A 55 -8.58 6.71 -1.31
N ARG A 56 -7.90 7.84 -1.14
CA ARG A 56 -8.05 8.97 -2.07
C ARG A 56 -7.45 8.69 -3.44
N LEU A 57 -6.30 8.01 -3.48
CA LEU A 57 -5.56 7.78 -4.73
C LEU A 57 -6.10 6.62 -5.55
N LEU A 58 -6.86 5.68 -4.95
CA LEU A 58 -7.50 4.59 -5.68
C LEU A 58 -8.86 4.97 -6.26
N LYS A 59 -9.14 4.46 -7.46
CA LYS A 59 -10.50 4.44 -8.04
C LYS A 59 -11.47 3.67 -7.13
N PRO A 60 -12.79 3.91 -7.24
CA PRO A 60 -13.79 3.18 -6.45
C PRO A 60 -13.72 1.66 -6.57
N ASP A 61 -13.37 1.15 -7.75
CA ASP A 61 -13.16 -0.27 -8.08
C ASP A 61 -11.68 -0.68 -8.12
N GLY A 62 -10.78 0.25 -7.79
CA GLY A 62 -9.34 0.02 -7.74
C GLY A 62 -8.94 -0.98 -6.65
N GLU A 63 -7.71 -1.45 -6.73
CA GLU A 63 -7.16 -2.47 -5.85
C GLU A 63 -5.87 -1.99 -5.17
N LEU A 64 -5.78 -2.25 -3.86
CA LEU A 64 -4.51 -2.14 -3.15
C LEU A 64 -3.90 -3.54 -3.07
N ILE A 65 -2.64 -3.66 -3.43
CA ILE A 65 -1.81 -4.83 -3.16
C ILE A 65 -0.72 -4.42 -2.18
N THR A 66 -0.58 -5.19 -1.10
CA THR A 66 0.45 -4.97 -0.09
C THR A 66 1.32 -6.20 0.00
N LEU A 67 2.64 -6.05 -0.10
CA LEU A 67 3.57 -7.09 0.32
C LEU A 67 3.98 -6.79 1.77
N ILE A 68 3.24 -7.37 2.69
CA ILE A 68 3.30 -7.10 4.13
C ILE A 68 4.54 -7.78 4.69
N TYR A 69 5.56 -6.98 5.04
CA TYR A 69 6.72 -7.48 5.76
C TYR A 69 6.40 -7.57 7.26
N LEU A 70 6.29 -8.79 7.77
CA LEU A 70 5.97 -9.13 9.15
C LEU A 70 7.22 -8.93 10.02
N ILE A 71 7.14 -7.97 10.94
CA ILE A 71 8.23 -7.63 11.85
C ILE A 71 7.67 -7.60 13.27
N SER A 72 8.33 -8.31 14.18
CA SER A 72 8.07 -8.29 15.61
C SER A 72 9.34 -7.94 16.38
N ASP A 73 9.16 -7.54 17.65
CA ASP A 73 10.23 -7.41 18.64
C ASP A 73 11.34 -6.40 18.30
N GLN A 74 11.04 -5.46 17.40
CA GLN A 74 11.94 -4.36 17.09
C GLN A 74 11.76 -3.19 18.06
N GLU A 75 12.86 -2.69 18.62
CA GLU A 75 12.88 -1.43 19.35
C GLU A 75 12.97 -0.25 18.35
N GLY A 76 11.82 0.30 17.96
CA GLY A 76 11.73 1.47 17.06
C GLY A 76 11.66 1.13 15.58
N GLY A 77 12.21 2.00 14.73
CA GLY A 77 12.22 1.88 13.27
C GLY A 77 12.89 3.06 12.56
N PRO A 78 12.87 3.13 11.21
CA PRO A 78 12.27 2.20 10.25
C PRO A 78 13.17 0.99 9.87
N PRO A 79 12.59 -0.13 9.39
CA PRO A 79 11.15 -0.41 9.41
C PRO A 79 10.66 -0.52 10.86
N TYR A 80 9.36 -0.39 11.11
CA TYR A 80 8.73 -0.56 12.42
C TYR A 80 8.05 -1.93 12.48
N ASN A 81 7.78 -2.42 13.69
CA ASN A 81 6.93 -3.60 13.91
C ASN A 81 5.63 -3.49 13.10
N ASN A 82 5.29 -4.56 12.41
CA ASN A 82 4.27 -4.55 11.39
C ASN A 82 3.64 -5.93 11.24
N THR A 83 2.32 -5.97 11.27
CA THR A 83 1.50 -7.19 11.23
C THR A 83 0.39 -7.03 10.19
N VAL A 84 -0.30 -8.12 9.86
CA VAL A 84 -1.53 -8.04 9.02
C VAL A 84 -2.60 -7.17 9.70
N ALA A 85 -2.73 -7.27 11.04
CA ALA A 85 -3.72 -6.52 11.80
C ALA A 85 -3.50 -5.00 11.71
N ASP A 86 -2.26 -4.54 11.60
CA ASP A 86 -1.96 -3.11 11.42
C ASP A 86 -2.59 -2.53 10.15
N TYR A 87 -2.61 -3.29 9.05
CA TYR A 87 -3.28 -2.91 7.81
C TYR A 87 -4.80 -2.95 7.97
N GLN A 88 -5.33 -4.02 8.56
CA GLN A 88 -6.78 -4.17 8.78
C GLN A 88 -7.34 -3.01 9.61
N ASN A 89 -6.67 -2.66 10.70
CA ASN A 89 -7.09 -1.60 11.63
C ASN A 89 -7.27 -0.24 10.95
N VAL A 90 -6.49 0.06 9.91
CA VAL A 90 -6.57 1.35 9.19
C VAL A 90 -7.37 1.28 7.89
N LEU A 91 -7.43 0.11 7.23
CA LEU A 91 -8.12 -0.08 5.96
C LEU A 91 -9.62 -0.41 6.14
N GLU A 92 -9.97 -1.27 7.09
CA GLU A 92 -11.36 -1.72 7.29
C GLU A 92 -12.33 -0.58 7.65
N PRO A 93 -11.96 0.40 8.50
CA PRO A 93 -12.81 1.57 8.76
C PRO A 93 -13.14 2.39 7.50
N LEU A 94 -12.28 2.34 6.49
CA LEU A 94 -12.46 2.99 5.19
C LEU A 94 -13.23 2.12 4.18
N GLY A 95 -13.71 0.95 4.59
CA GLY A 95 -14.52 0.04 3.78
C GLY A 95 -13.72 -0.91 2.89
N PHE A 96 -12.40 -0.98 3.06
CA PHE A 96 -11.59 -2.02 2.41
C PHE A 96 -11.75 -3.35 3.14
N LYS A 97 -11.64 -4.44 2.38
CA LYS A 97 -11.51 -5.80 2.91
C LYS A 97 -10.41 -6.54 2.17
N ALA A 98 -9.67 -7.38 2.89
CA ALA A 98 -8.78 -8.34 2.27
C ALA A 98 -9.63 -9.36 1.48
N VAL A 99 -9.46 -9.39 0.16
CA VAL A 99 -10.06 -10.40 -0.72
C VAL A 99 -9.13 -11.58 -0.96
N TRP A 100 -7.85 -11.41 -0.62
CA TRP A 100 -6.82 -12.43 -0.69
C TRP A 100 -5.73 -12.15 0.34
N MET A 101 -5.19 -13.20 0.94
CA MET A 101 -4.04 -13.15 1.85
C MET A 101 -3.26 -14.46 1.74
N GLU A 102 -2.01 -14.41 1.32
CA GLU A 102 -1.15 -15.59 1.16
C GLU A 102 0.28 -15.34 1.64
N ASP A 103 1.01 -16.39 1.97
CA ASP A 103 2.44 -16.33 2.25
C ASP A 103 3.24 -16.10 0.95
N ASN A 104 4.29 -15.28 1.01
CA ASN A 104 5.19 -15.07 -0.12
C ASN A 104 6.21 -16.21 -0.22
N GLU A 105 5.87 -17.27 -0.95
CA GLU A 105 6.77 -18.41 -1.20
C GLU A 105 8.02 -18.03 -2.03
N LEU A 106 7.96 -16.91 -2.76
CA LEU A 106 9.04 -16.36 -3.57
C LEU A 106 9.93 -15.36 -2.80
N ALA A 107 9.69 -15.17 -1.51
CA ALA A 107 10.47 -14.28 -0.68
C ALA A 107 11.96 -14.66 -0.69
N ILE A 108 12.82 -13.64 -0.75
CA ILE A 108 14.28 -13.82 -0.61
C ILE A 108 14.61 -14.42 0.76
N LYS A 109 15.74 -15.12 0.87
CA LYS A 109 16.13 -15.87 2.09
C LYS A 109 15.93 -15.07 3.40
N PRO A 110 16.36 -13.79 3.53
CA PRO A 110 16.19 -13.05 4.78
C PRO A 110 14.74 -12.73 5.15
N ARG A 111 13.81 -12.79 4.18
CA ARG A 111 12.40 -12.42 4.35
C ARG A 111 11.44 -13.61 4.24
N LYS A 112 11.98 -14.81 3.98
CA LYS A 112 11.18 -16.02 3.81
C LYS A 112 10.47 -16.38 5.10
N GLY A 113 9.16 -16.58 5.02
CA GLY A 113 8.28 -16.80 6.18
C GLY A 113 7.87 -15.52 6.92
N PHE A 114 8.33 -14.35 6.47
CA PHE A 114 8.04 -13.05 7.08
C PHE A 114 7.34 -12.11 6.11
N GLU A 115 6.82 -12.59 4.97
CA GLU A 115 6.10 -11.75 4.03
C GLU A 115 4.77 -12.39 3.65
N LYS A 116 3.70 -11.58 3.64
CA LYS A 116 2.39 -11.95 3.14
C LYS A 116 1.94 -11.01 2.02
N LEU A 117 1.39 -11.56 0.95
CA LEU A 117 0.73 -10.80 -0.10
C LEU A 117 -0.75 -10.61 0.29
N GLY A 118 -1.15 -9.36 0.48
CA GLY A 118 -2.54 -8.97 0.73
C GLY A 118 -3.12 -8.25 -0.49
N ARG A 119 -4.33 -8.63 -0.89
CA ARG A 119 -5.13 -7.91 -1.91
C ARG A 119 -6.37 -7.32 -1.26
N TRP A 120 -6.60 -6.03 -1.45
CA TRP A 120 -7.64 -5.28 -0.74
C TRP A 120 -8.55 -4.54 -1.73
N LYS A 121 -9.86 -4.70 -1.55
CA LYS A 121 -10.90 -4.04 -2.36
C LYS A 121 -11.89 -3.31 -1.47
N ARG A 122 -12.47 -2.21 -1.95
CA ARG A 122 -13.61 -1.58 -1.28
C ARG A 122 -14.84 -2.45 -1.44
N CYS A 123 -15.45 -2.85 -0.34
CA CYS A 123 -16.81 -3.39 -0.38
C CYS A 123 -17.76 -2.20 -0.30
N GLY A 124 -18.48 -1.92 -1.39
CA GLY A 124 -19.48 -0.84 -1.40
C GLY A 124 -20.40 -0.96 -0.19
N ARG A 125 -20.62 0.15 0.52
CA ARG A 125 -21.76 0.22 1.45
C ARG A 125 -22.99 -0.08 0.60
N ARG A 126 -23.76 -1.11 0.95
CA ARG A 126 -25.16 -1.15 0.50
C ARG A 126 -25.73 0.20 0.91
N GLN A 127 -26.10 1.04 -0.05
CA GLN A 127 -27.00 2.14 0.26
C GLN A 127 -28.23 1.46 0.83
N SER A 128 -28.46 1.62 2.13
CA SER A 128 -29.79 1.41 2.68
C SER A 128 -30.64 2.52 2.07
N SER A 129 -31.31 2.19 0.98
CA SER A 129 -32.43 2.98 0.49
C SER A 129 -33.46 3.03 1.62
N LEU A 130 -33.60 4.22 2.21
CA LEU A 130 -34.83 4.62 2.91
C LEU A 130 -35.92 4.89 1.87
#